data_AF-A0A2Z6NH56-F1
#
_entry.id   AF-A0A2Z6NH56-F1
#
_cell.length_a   1.000
_cell.length_b   1.000
_cell.length_c   1.000
_cell.angle_alpha   90.00
_cell.angle_beta   90.00
_cell.angle_gamma   90.00
#
_symmetry.space_group_name_H-M   'P 1'
#
loop_
_entity.id
_entity.type
_entity.pdbx_description
1 polymer ?
#
loop_
_entity_poly.entity_id
_entity_poly.type
_entity_poly.pdbx_seq_one_letter_code
_entity_poly.pdbx_strand_id
1 'polypeptide(L)'
;MAFATTLVFHFLLLAPILIYSSPVEDPELVVQEVQKCRFGYFHVVNNDYTHWQQYAIGGSSSPTIFSQGNRFLAPDDDDHKEITKHFDSSKGEWQNWNWRSEGDLMLNGAFFTPSGAGATSSTYAKASSMSARPPMLVASMTEGAGVLRCKKGYQCY
;
A
#
# COMPACT_ATOMS: atom_id res chain seq x y z
N MET A 1 -62.64 -50.19 -20.56
CA MET A 1 -61.41 -50.96 -20.85
C MET A 1 -60.52 -50.11 -21.74
N ALA A 2 -59.20 -50.24 -21.55
CA ALA A 2 -58.09 -49.60 -22.25
C ALA A 2 -57.74 -48.15 -21.86
N PHE A 3 -56.58 -48.08 -21.20
CA PHE A 3 -55.81 -46.91 -20.78
C PHE A 3 -55.17 -46.21 -21.98
N ALA A 4 -54.98 -44.88 -21.88
CA ALA A 4 -53.95 -44.18 -22.64
C ALA A 4 -53.32 -43.11 -21.73
N THR A 5 -52.18 -43.49 -21.17
CA THR A 5 -51.27 -42.69 -20.35
C THR A 5 -50.76 -41.48 -21.12
N THR A 6 -51.01 -40.28 -20.63
CA THR A 6 -50.43 -39.05 -21.18
C THR A 6 -48.99 -38.90 -20.68
N LEU A 7 -48.03 -38.97 -21.60
CA LEU A 7 -46.60 -38.78 -21.36
C LEU A 7 -46.35 -37.35 -20.81
N VAL A 8 -45.81 -37.25 -19.59
CA VAL A 8 -45.28 -36.00 -19.07
C VAL A 8 -43.86 -35.82 -19.61
N PHE A 9 -43.68 -35.01 -20.64
CA PHE A 9 -42.36 -34.57 -21.09
C PHE A 9 -41.79 -33.57 -20.07
N HIS A 10 -40.87 -34.02 -19.23
CA HIS A 10 -40.00 -33.14 -18.47
C HIS A 10 -39.01 -32.47 -19.45
N PHE A 11 -39.32 -31.25 -19.87
CA PHE A 11 -38.32 -30.34 -20.44
C PHE A 11 -37.39 -29.92 -19.30
N LEU A 12 -36.27 -30.63 -19.13
CA LEU A 12 -35.14 -30.14 -18.37
C LEU A 12 -34.63 -28.86 -19.06
N LEU A 13 -35.00 -27.72 -18.51
CA LEU A 13 -34.40 -26.42 -18.84
C LEU A 13 -32.92 -26.47 -18.46
N LEU A 14 -32.09 -26.94 -19.40
CA LEU A 14 -30.68 -26.57 -19.46
C LEU A 14 -30.64 -25.10 -19.93
N ALA A 15 -31.02 -24.18 -19.05
CA ALA A 15 -30.60 -22.80 -19.21
C ALA A 15 -29.08 -22.81 -19.01
N PRO A 16 -28.27 -22.44 -20.01
CA PRO A 16 -26.86 -22.20 -19.76
C PRO A 16 -26.82 -21.12 -18.69
N ILE A 17 -26.29 -21.48 -17.51
CA ILE A 17 -25.86 -20.49 -16.53
C ILE A 17 -24.80 -19.70 -17.28
N LEU A 18 -25.20 -18.58 -17.87
CA LEU A 18 -24.30 -17.53 -18.26
C LEU A 18 -23.67 -17.09 -16.95
N ILE A 19 -22.54 -17.70 -16.61
CA ILE A 19 -21.61 -17.15 -15.65
C ILE A 19 -21.11 -15.88 -16.34
N TYR A 20 -21.87 -14.80 -16.17
CA TYR A 20 -21.31 -13.47 -16.28
C TYR A 20 -20.23 -13.47 -15.22
N SER A 21 -18.95 -13.57 -15.62
CA SER A 21 -17.91 -13.12 -14.73
C SER A 21 -18.26 -11.66 -14.50
N SER A 22 -18.86 -11.36 -13.36
CA SER A 22 -18.86 -10.00 -12.83
C SER A 22 -17.44 -9.49 -13.08
N PRO A 23 -17.24 -8.29 -13.65
CA PRO A 23 -15.94 -7.67 -13.53
C PRO A 23 -15.69 -7.69 -12.03
N VAL A 24 -14.74 -8.53 -11.61
CA VAL A 24 -14.17 -8.39 -10.28
C VAL A 24 -13.56 -7.01 -10.38
N GLU A 25 -14.25 -6.01 -9.83
CA GLU A 25 -13.61 -4.76 -9.49
C GLU A 25 -12.38 -5.17 -8.70
N ASP A 26 -11.23 -4.90 -9.29
CA ASP A 26 -9.94 -5.24 -8.74
C ASP A 26 -9.92 -4.81 -7.27
N PRO A 27 -9.81 -5.73 -6.30
CA PRO A 27 -9.78 -5.36 -4.89
C PRO A 27 -8.55 -4.52 -4.53
N GLU A 28 -7.63 -4.22 -5.46
CA GLU A 28 -6.48 -3.34 -5.24
C GLU A 28 -6.80 -1.83 -5.16
N LEU A 29 -8.08 -1.42 -5.13
CA LEU A 29 -8.43 -0.02 -4.85
C LEU A 29 -8.90 0.27 -3.42
N VAL A 30 -8.56 -0.60 -2.46
CA VAL A 30 -8.78 -0.32 -1.03
C VAL A 30 -7.56 -0.69 -0.18
N VAL A 31 -6.46 0.03 -0.38
CA VAL A 31 -5.48 0.18 0.70
C VAL A 31 -5.94 1.35 1.57
N GLN A 32 -6.78 1.06 2.56
CA GLN A 32 -7.04 2.00 3.66
C GLN A 32 -5.75 2.31 4.44
N GLU A 33 -4.74 1.43 4.38
CA GLU A 33 -3.55 1.45 5.24
C GLU A 33 -2.32 0.89 4.51
N VAL A 34 -1.32 1.72 4.14
CA VAL A 34 -0.16 1.20 3.39
C VAL A 34 0.86 0.50 4.30
N GLN A 35 1.29 1.15 5.38
CA GLN A 35 2.19 0.52 6.37
C GLN A 35 1.97 1.06 7.78
N LYS A 36 1.72 0.19 8.78
CA LYS A 36 1.66 0.57 10.20
C LYS A 36 2.75 -0.12 11.01
N CYS A 37 3.66 0.67 11.57
CA CYS A 37 4.80 0.23 12.38
C CYS A 37 4.47 0.22 13.89
N ARG A 38 5.01 -0.72 14.66
CA ARG A 38 4.89 -0.73 16.13
C ARG A 38 6.19 -1.18 16.77
N PHE A 39 6.72 -0.35 17.69
CA PHE A 39 8.05 -0.51 18.30
C PHE A 39 9.19 -0.66 17.28
N GLY A 40 10.44 -0.63 17.72
CA GLY A 40 11.59 -0.93 16.85
C GLY A 40 11.94 0.17 15.86
N TYR A 41 12.74 -0.20 14.85
CA TYR A 41 13.31 0.70 13.86
C TYR A 41 12.94 0.25 12.44
N PHE A 42 12.52 1.19 11.60
CA PHE A 42 12.16 0.95 10.20
C PHE A 42 12.86 1.96 9.29
N HIS A 43 13.56 1.45 8.28
CA HIS A 43 14.06 2.24 7.15
C HIS A 43 13.16 1.98 5.94
N VAL A 44 12.38 2.98 5.58
CA VAL A 44 11.49 2.97 4.43
C VAL A 44 12.25 3.67 3.29
N VAL A 45 12.72 2.91 2.31
CA VAL A 45 13.65 3.41 1.28
C VAL A 45 13.19 3.10 -0.13
N ASN A 46 13.20 4.11 -1.02
CA ASN A 46 12.89 4.01 -2.45
C ASN A 46 11.59 3.27 -2.82
N ASN A 47 10.51 3.51 -2.06
CA ASN A 47 9.16 3.01 -2.37
C ASN A 47 8.34 4.07 -3.13
N ASP A 48 7.48 3.62 -4.04
CA ASP A 48 6.52 4.47 -4.76
C ASP A 48 5.14 4.37 -4.10
N TYR A 49 4.70 5.44 -3.45
CA TYR A 49 3.39 5.53 -2.82
C TYR A 49 2.48 6.39 -3.67
N THR A 50 1.34 5.82 -4.07
CA THR A 50 0.29 6.52 -4.80
C THR A 50 -1.06 6.25 -4.15
N HIS A 51 -1.99 7.22 -4.24
CA HIS A 51 -3.41 7.04 -3.94
C HIS A 51 -3.73 6.43 -2.55
N TRP A 52 -3.02 6.80 -1.48
CA TRP A 52 -3.37 6.35 -0.14
C TRP A 52 -4.71 6.95 0.32
N GLN A 53 -5.55 6.17 0.97
CA GLN A 53 -6.88 6.64 1.39
C GLN A 53 -6.87 7.38 2.73
N GLN A 54 -5.89 7.14 3.60
CA GLN A 54 -5.79 7.86 4.88
C GLN A 54 -4.37 8.32 5.16
N TYR A 55 -3.39 7.45 4.94
CA TYR A 55 -1.98 7.72 5.17
C TYR A 55 -1.13 6.68 4.42
N ALA A 56 0.12 7.03 4.14
CA ALA A 56 1.09 6.09 3.57
C ALA A 56 1.96 5.43 4.66
N ILE A 57 2.35 6.18 5.70
CA ILE A 57 3.21 5.69 6.78
C ILE A 57 2.54 5.94 8.12
N GLY A 58 2.33 4.89 8.89
CA GLY A 58 1.68 4.97 10.19
C GLY A 58 2.47 4.27 11.29
N GLY A 59 2.15 4.58 12.54
CA GLY A 59 2.77 3.87 13.64
C GLY A 59 2.12 4.09 15.01
N SER A 60 2.43 3.16 15.92
CA SER A 60 1.92 3.12 17.30
C SER A 60 3.03 2.68 18.26
N SER A 61 2.95 3.13 19.52
CA SER A 61 3.89 2.73 20.58
C SER A 61 5.37 3.05 20.26
N SER A 62 5.65 4.28 19.84
CA SER A 62 7.01 4.83 19.68
C SER A 62 7.95 4.02 18.77
N PRO A 63 7.58 3.75 17.49
CA PRO A 63 8.54 3.26 16.51
C PRO A 63 9.50 4.39 16.09
N THR A 64 10.72 4.02 15.69
CA THR A 64 11.63 4.91 14.96
C THR A 64 11.46 4.66 13.46
N ILE A 65 11.13 5.70 12.70
CA ILE A 65 10.89 5.60 11.25
C ILE A 65 11.83 6.54 10.51
N PHE A 66 12.56 5.98 9.56
CA PHE A 66 13.38 6.73 8.63
C PHE A 66 12.87 6.52 7.21
N SER A 67 12.20 7.52 6.65
CA SER A 67 11.80 7.59 5.25
C SER A 67 12.94 8.23 4.45
N GLN A 68 13.42 7.55 3.40
CA GLN A 68 14.53 8.04 2.60
C GLN A 68 14.35 7.76 1.10
N GLY A 69 14.41 8.80 0.27
CA GLY A 69 14.38 8.69 -1.20
C GLY A 69 13.12 8.03 -1.77
N ASN A 70 12.01 8.00 -1.04
CA ASN A 70 10.71 7.51 -1.53
C ASN A 70 10.05 8.55 -2.44
N ARG A 71 9.05 8.11 -3.21
CA ARG A 71 8.18 8.97 -4.00
C ARG A 71 6.77 8.90 -3.42
N PHE A 72 6.19 10.06 -3.08
CA PHE A 72 4.84 10.18 -2.54
C PHE A 72 4.00 11.03 -3.47
N LEU A 73 3.04 10.41 -4.15
CA LEU A 73 2.02 11.09 -4.93
C LEU A 73 0.70 11.05 -4.16
N ALA A 74 0.36 12.18 -3.53
CA ALA A 74 -0.89 12.31 -2.79
C ALA A 74 -2.11 12.17 -3.72
N PRO A 75 -3.23 11.61 -3.21
CA PRO A 75 -4.52 11.69 -3.90
C PRO A 75 -4.93 13.13 -4.19
N ASP A 76 -5.86 13.32 -5.12
CA ASP A 76 -6.40 14.65 -5.45
C ASP A 76 -7.26 15.25 -4.33
N ASP A 77 -7.75 14.41 -3.41
CA ASP A 77 -8.46 14.86 -2.23
C ASP A 77 -7.55 15.67 -1.28
N ASP A 78 -7.98 16.89 -0.98
CA ASP A 78 -7.27 17.85 -0.13
C ASP A 78 -7.19 17.43 1.34
N ASP A 79 -8.09 16.56 1.79
CA ASP A 79 -8.08 16.03 3.17
C ASP A 79 -7.04 14.90 3.35
N HIS A 80 -6.40 14.43 2.27
CA HIS A 80 -5.53 13.25 2.26
C HIS A 80 -4.09 13.55 1.81
N LYS A 81 -3.55 14.71 2.17
CA LYS A 81 -2.18 15.14 1.80
C LYS A 81 -1.10 14.70 2.78
N GLU A 82 -1.45 14.41 4.03
CA GLU A 82 -0.47 13.98 5.03
C GLU A 82 -0.05 12.52 4.82
N ILE A 83 1.26 12.29 4.72
CA ILE A 83 1.85 10.96 4.56
C ILE A 83 1.76 10.17 5.86
N THR A 84 1.88 10.85 7.00
CA THR A 84 2.11 10.27 8.33
C THR A 84 0.85 10.13 9.18
N LYS A 85 0.68 9.01 9.89
CA LYS A 85 -0.39 8.84 10.90
C LYS A 85 0.08 8.23 12.21
N HIS A 86 -0.09 8.96 13.29
CA HIS A 86 0.25 8.54 14.66
C HIS A 86 -0.98 7.96 15.36
N PHE A 87 -0.91 6.68 15.75
CA PHE A 87 -2.02 5.97 16.37
C PHE A 87 -1.88 5.89 17.88
N ASP A 88 -3.02 5.78 18.57
CA ASP A 88 -3.14 5.51 20.01
C ASP A 88 -2.26 6.43 20.88
N SER A 89 -2.07 7.68 20.47
CA SER A 89 -1.15 8.63 21.11
C SER A 89 -1.66 10.05 21.02
N SER A 90 -1.34 10.84 22.04
CA SER A 90 -1.58 12.28 22.02
C SER A 90 -0.50 13.01 21.22
N LYS A 91 -0.79 14.24 20.76
CA LYS A 91 0.21 15.08 20.06
C LYS A 91 1.49 15.27 20.87
N GLY A 92 1.40 15.52 22.17
CA GLY A 92 2.57 15.68 23.03
C GLY A 92 3.37 14.38 23.20
N GLU A 93 2.73 13.23 23.07
CA GLU A 93 3.41 11.93 23.16
C GLU A 93 4.16 11.61 21.87
N TRP A 94 3.48 11.60 20.72
CA TRP A 94 4.10 11.20 19.46
C TRP A 94 5.12 12.21 18.94
N GLN A 95 5.05 13.48 19.36
CA GLN A 95 6.09 14.46 19.07
C GLN A 95 7.48 14.04 19.57
N ASN A 96 7.56 13.12 20.53
CA ASN A 96 8.83 12.55 21.02
C ASN A 96 9.27 11.28 20.27
N TRP A 97 8.44 10.73 19.38
CA TRP A 97 8.82 9.58 18.55
C TRP A 97 9.79 10.03 17.47
N ASN A 98 10.68 9.16 17.01
CA ASN A 98 11.75 9.53 16.08
C ASN A 98 11.33 9.23 14.64
N TRP A 99 10.67 10.19 13.98
CA TRP A 99 10.18 10.03 12.60
C TRP A 99 10.82 11.09 11.71
N ARG A 100 11.47 10.63 10.63
CA ARG A 100 12.26 11.47 9.75
C ARG A 100 12.03 11.14 8.28
N SER A 101 11.99 12.18 7.46
CA SER A 101 12.05 12.10 5.99
C SER A 101 13.37 12.73 5.51
N GLU A 102 14.02 12.11 4.52
CA GLU A 102 15.25 12.62 3.90
C GLU A 102 15.28 12.31 2.40
N GLY A 103 15.34 13.34 1.56
CA GLY A 103 15.45 13.18 0.11
C GLY A 103 14.22 12.54 -0.56
N ASP A 104 13.09 12.47 0.13
CA ASP A 104 11.82 12.01 -0.44
C ASP A 104 11.26 13.04 -1.44
N LEU A 105 10.60 12.56 -2.50
CA LEU A 105 9.90 13.39 -3.48
C LEU A 105 8.41 13.50 -3.11
N MET A 106 7.98 14.73 -2.83
CA MET A 106 6.60 15.04 -2.49
C MET A 106 5.86 15.61 -3.71
N LEU A 107 4.77 14.96 -4.13
CA LEU A 107 3.97 15.36 -5.28
C LEU A 107 2.51 15.59 -4.86
N ASN A 108 1.81 16.44 -5.62
CA ASN A 108 0.40 16.77 -5.41
C ASN A 108 0.04 17.27 -4.00
N GLY A 109 0.96 18.01 -3.37
CA GLY A 109 0.77 18.57 -2.03
C GLY A 109 1.07 17.60 -0.88
N ALA A 110 1.60 16.40 -1.17
CA ALA A 110 2.01 15.46 -0.13
C ALA A 110 2.98 16.12 0.87
N PHE A 111 2.85 15.80 2.16
CA PHE A 111 3.80 16.25 3.16
C PHE A 111 4.00 15.22 4.28
N PHE A 112 5.20 15.24 4.85
CA PHE A 112 5.60 14.38 5.97
C PHE A 112 5.69 15.23 7.24
N THR A 113 5.06 14.79 8.33
CA THR A 113 5.18 15.46 9.63
C THR A 113 6.28 14.80 10.46
N PRO A 114 7.48 15.40 10.58
CA PRO A 114 8.57 14.83 11.37
C PRO A 114 8.35 15.00 12.87
N SER A 115 9.00 14.15 13.66
CA SER A 115 8.95 14.20 15.13
C SER A 115 10.29 13.76 15.75
N GLY A 116 10.45 14.03 17.04
CA GLY A 116 11.64 13.68 17.81
C GLY A 116 12.78 14.69 17.64
N ALA A 117 13.94 14.37 18.20
CA ALA A 117 15.06 15.32 18.38
C ALA A 117 15.83 15.69 17.09
N GLY A 118 15.31 15.39 15.90
CA GLY A 118 16.01 15.64 14.64
C GLY A 118 17.36 14.93 14.54
N ALA A 119 18.20 15.33 13.58
CA ALA A 119 19.40 14.64 13.03
C ALA A 119 20.55 14.22 13.99
N THR A 120 20.36 14.26 15.32
CA THR A 120 21.40 13.96 16.33
C THR A 120 21.45 12.50 16.79
N SER A 121 20.48 11.69 16.35
CA SER A 121 20.35 10.30 16.79
C SER A 121 21.29 9.38 15.98
N SER A 122 22.30 8.82 16.66
CA SER A 122 23.13 7.69 16.17
C SER A 122 22.32 6.42 15.91
N THR A 123 21.02 6.40 16.23
CA THR A 123 20.07 5.30 16.01
C THR A 123 19.87 5.01 14.53
N TYR A 124 19.95 6.03 13.66
CA TYR A 124 19.77 5.86 12.20
C TYR A 124 21.02 5.28 11.50
N ALA A 125 22.20 5.38 12.10
CA ALA A 125 23.46 4.94 11.51
C ALA A 125 23.60 3.40 11.45
N LYS A 126 22.83 2.65 12.23
CA LYS A 126 22.87 1.17 12.18
C LYS A 126 22.14 0.58 10.97
N ALA A 127 21.28 1.33 10.28
CA ALA A 127 20.45 0.80 9.21
C ALA A 127 20.91 1.19 7.80
N SER A 128 21.96 2.00 7.68
CA SER A 128 22.52 2.44 6.40
C SER A 128 23.32 1.33 5.69
N SER A 129 22.70 0.17 5.44
CA SER A 129 23.29 -0.88 4.60
C SER A 129 23.17 -0.54 3.10
N MET A 130 22.30 0.40 2.72
CA MET A 130 22.07 0.83 1.35
C MET A 130 21.88 2.34 1.28
N SER A 131 22.54 2.99 0.31
CA SER A 131 22.31 4.39 -0.02
C SER A 131 21.04 4.50 -0.86
N ALA A 132 20.13 5.41 -0.46
CA ALA A 132 18.94 5.68 -1.25
C ALA A 132 19.30 6.18 -2.65
N ARG A 133 18.62 5.66 -3.67
CA ARG A 133 18.66 6.18 -5.04
C ARG A 133 17.85 7.49 -5.14
N PRO A 134 18.10 8.33 -6.16
CA PRO A 134 17.31 9.53 -6.39
C PRO A 134 15.81 9.20 -6.49
N PRO A 135 14.92 9.92 -5.79
CA PRO A 135 13.49 9.59 -5.73
C PRO A 135 12.78 9.71 -7.09
N MET A 136 13.35 10.48 -8.03
CA MET A 136 12.88 10.59 -9.41
C MET A 136 12.93 9.27 -10.18
N LEU A 137 13.80 8.34 -9.79
CA LEU A 137 13.94 7.02 -10.43
C LEU A 137 13.00 5.97 -9.84
N VAL A 138 12.38 6.27 -8.70
CA VAL A 138 11.60 5.30 -7.91
C VAL A 138 10.51 4.64 -8.75
N ALA A 139 9.70 5.43 -9.47
CA ALA A 139 8.64 4.89 -10.31
C ALA A 139 9.15 3.86 -11.34
N SER A 140 10.30 4.11 -11.97
CA SER A 140 10.89 3.17 -12.94
C SER A 140 11.53 1.95 -12.28
N MET A 141 12.18 2.11 -11.13
CA MET A 141 12.86 0.99 -10.47
C MET A 141 11.88 0.06 -9.74
N THR A 142 10.67 0.54 -9.41
CA THR A 142 9.59 -0.25 -8.83
C THR A 142 8.55 -0.70 -9.86
N GLU A 143 8.74 -0.44 -11.16
CA GLU A 143 7.79 -0.83 -12.22
C GLU A 143 7.57 -2.35 -12.28
N GLY A 144 8.60 -3.14 -11.95
CA GLY A 144 8.52 -4.60 -11.86
C GLY A 144 8.08 -5.13 -10.48
N ALA A 145 7.57 -4.29 -9.59
CA ALA A 145 7.08 -4.74 -8.28
C ALA A 145 5.85 -5.63 -8.43
N GLY A 146 5.70 -6.60 -7.53
CA GLY A 146 4.63 -7.60 -7.56
C GLY A 146 5.09 -8.96 -8.05
N VAL A 147 4.13 -9.83 -8.37
CA VAL A 147 4.43 -11.18 -8.86
C VAL A 147 4.91 -11.14 -10.30
N LEU A 148 5.88 -12.00 -10.63
CA LEU A 148 6.25 -12.23 -12.01
C LEU A 148 5.05 -12.79 -12.79
N ARG A 149 4.91 -12.38 -14.05
CA ARG A 149 3.89 -12.88 -14.96
C ARG A 149 4.29 -14.29 -15.39
N CYS A 150 3.50 -15.27 -14.96
CA CYS A 150 3.79 -16.69 -15.17
C CYS A 150 2.75 -17.35 -16.09
N LYS A 151 3.20 -18.25 -16.97
CA LYS A 151 2.34 -19.20 -17.71
C LYS A 151 2.85 -20.62 -17.50
N LYS A 152 1.95 -21.56 -17.20
CA LYS A 152 2.32 -22.98 -16.98
C LYS A 152 3.14 -23.51 -18.16
N GLY A 153 4.31 -24.06 -17.86
CA GLY A 153 5.26 -24.59 -18.86
C GLY A 153 6.24 -23.55 -19.44
N TYR A 154 6.22 -22.30 -18.97
CA TYR A 154 7.12 -21.23 -19.40
C TYR A 154 7.79 -20.56 -18.19
N GLN A 155 8.93 -19.91 -18.42
CA GLN A 155 9.60 -19.09 -17.43
C GLN A 155 8.74 -17.84 -17.11
N CYS A 156 8.70 -17.46 -15.83
CA CYS A 156 8.05 -16.24 -15.39
C CYS A 156 8.93 -15.02 -15.68
N TYR A 157 8.31 -13.89 -16.00
CA TYR A 157 8.98 -12.62 -16.30
C TYR A 157 8.28 -11.44 -15.65
#